data_AF-A0A6N8I0C7-F1
#
_entry.id   AF-A0A6N8I0C7-F1
#
_cell.length_a   1.000
_cell.length_b   1.000
_cell.length_c   1.000
_cell.angle_alpha   90.00
_cell.angle_beta   90.00
_cell.angle_gamma   90.00
#
_symmetry.space_group_name_H-M   'P 1'
#
loop_
_entity.id
_entity.type
_entity.pdbx_description
1 polymer ?
#
loop_
_entity_poly.entity_id
_entity_poly.type
_entity_poly.pdbx_seq_one_letter_code
_entity_poly.pdbx_strand_id
1 'polypeptide(L)' 'MGKKNPDATDMPIGLMMSLAQHQNAMKTFGRLDDERQKSVIRYVEDSTTGEEAKSRIQNAVQNLDQGNTGFIG' A
#
# COMPACT_ATOMS: atom_id res chain seq x y z
N MET A 1 -20.88 15.49 -6.19
CA MET A 1 -20.40 14.66 -5.07
C MET A 1 -18.96 14.28 -5.37
N GLY A 2 -18.00 14.93 -4.71
CA GLY A 2 -16.58 14.63 -4.89
C GLY A 2 -16.30 13.24 -4.35
N LYS A 3 -15.74 12.36 -5.19
CA LYS A 3 -15.14 11.12 -4.73
C LYS A 3 -14.03 11.53 -3.77
N LYS A 4 -14.20 11.24 -2.47
CA LYS A 4 -13.11 11.27 -1.52
C LYS A 4 -12.11 10.23 -2.02
N ASN A 5 -11.10 10.68 -2.76
CA ASN A 5 -9.88 9.90 -2.90
C ASN A 5 -9.44 9.60 -1.46
N PRO A 6 -9.19 8.35 -1.06
CA PRO A 6 -8.62 8.09 0.25
C PRO A 6 -7.38 8.97 0.37
N ASP A 7 -7.50 9.97 1.22
CA ASP A 7 -6.58 11.08 1.28
C ASP A 7 -5.18 10.50 1.48
N ALA A 8 -4.22 10.94 0.69
CA ALA A 8 -2.80 10.59 0.88
C ALA A 8 -2.30 10.87 2.32
N THR A 9 -3.09 11.61 3.11
CA THR A 9 -2.97 11.87 4.54
C THR A 9 -2.95 10.62 5.42
N ASP A 10 -3.61 9.52 5.02
CA ASP A 10 -3.68 8.28 5.83
C ASP A 10 -2.65 7.21 5.41
N MET A 11 -1.76 7.52 4.47
CA MET A 11 -0.76 6.54 4.02
C MET A 11 0.51 6.61 4.87
N PRO A 12 1.03 5.47 5.38
CA PRO A 12 2.34 5.43 6.01
C PRO A 12 3.41 6.01 5.09
N ILE A 13 4.19 6.97 5.58
CA ILE A 13 5.18 7.69 4.77
C ILE A 13 6.14 6.72 4.06
N GLY A 14 6.57 5.66 4.76
CA GLY A 14 7.42 4.62 4.18
C GLY A 14 6.75 3.88 3.02
N LEU A 15 5.46 3.58 3.11
CA LEU A 15 4.69 2.97 2.02
C LEU A 15 4.60 3.92 0.83
N MET A 16 4.27 5.20 1.06
CA MET A 16 4.18 6.21 0.01
C MET A 16 5.51 6.38 -0.73
N MET A 17 6.62 6.51 0.01
CA MET A 17 7.95 6.65 -0.57
C MET A 17 8.34 5.43 -1.40
N SER A 18 8.10 4.21 -0.88
CA SER A 18 8.41 2.99 -1.61
C SER A 18 7.53 2.83 -2.85
N LEU A 19 6.23 3.13 -2.80
CA LEU A 19 5.38 3.13 -4.00
C LEU A 19 5.89 4.14 -5.04
N ALA A 20 6.29 5.34 -4.62
CA ALA A 20 6.84 6.35 -5.53
C ALA A 20 8.12 5.89 -6.25
N GLN A 21 8.90 5.01 -5.63
CA GLN A 21 10.11 4.40 -6.23
C GLN A 21 9.80 3.22 -7.17
N HIS A 22 8.62 2.62 -7.05
CA HIS A 22 8.20 1.43 -7.81
C HIS A 22 6.99 1.76 -8.69
N GLN A 23 7.26 2.18 -9.93
CA GLN A 23 6.21 2.67 -10.84
C GLN A 23 5.09 1.66 -11.11
N ASN A 24 5.39 0.36 -11.21
CA ASN A 24 4.35 -0.64 -11.44
C ASN A 24 3.54 -0.86 -10.17
N ALA A 25 4.18 -0.98 -9.00
CA ALA A 25 3.50 -1.04 -7.72
C ALA A 25 2.53 0.14 -7.51
N MET A 26 2.97 1.38 -7.80
CA MET A 26 2.12 2.57 -7.71
C MET A 26 0.92 2.51 -8.64
N LYS A 27 1.12 2.07 -9.89
CA LYS A 27 0.03 1.88 -10.86
C LYS A 27 -0.94 0.80 -10.42
N THR A 28 -0.44 -0.33 -9.91
CA THR A 28 -1.28 -1.42 -9.39
C THR A 28 -2.09 -0.93 -8.21
N PHE A 29 -1.45 -0.29 -7.23
CA PHE A 29 -2.11 0.32 -6.07
C PHE A 29 -3.20 1.31 -6.47
N GLY A 30 -2.89 2.24 -7.39
CA GLY A 30 -3.84 3.24 -7.88
C GLY A 30 -5.00 2.69 -8.70
N ARG A 31 -4.94 1.43 -9.13
CA ARG A 31 -6.05 0.72 -9.81
C ARG A 31 -6.92 -0.10 -8.86
N LEU A 32 -6.48 -0.31 -7.63
CA LEU A 32 -7.29 -0.95 -6.60
C LEU A 32 -8.49 -0.08 -6.26
N ASP A 33 -9.59 -0.71 -5.88
CA ASP A 33 -10.70 0.00 -5.25
C ASP A 33 -10.31 0.52 -3.85
N ASP A 34 -11.12 1.44 -3.32
CA ASP A 34 -10.85 2.12 -2.05
C ASP A 34 -10.68 1.13 -0.89
N GLU A 35 -11.45 0.03 -0.87
CA GLU A 35 -11.39 -0.98 0.19
C GLU A 35 -10.09 -1.79 0.13
N ARG A 36 -9.64 -2.17 -1.06
CA ARG A 36 -8.36 -2.86 -1.25
C ARG A 36 -7.17 -1.94 -0.95
N GLN A 37 -7.24 -0.65 -1.32
CA GLN A 37 -6.21 0.33 -0.94
C GLN A 37 -6.10 0.44 0.59
N LYS A 38 -7.24 0.52 1.30
CA LYS A 38 -7.27 0.49 2.78
C LYS A 38 -6.72 -0.81 3.34
N SER A 39 -6.96 -1.96 2.72
CA SER A 39 -6.39 -3.23 3.18
C SER A 39 -4.87 -3.29 3.02
N VAL A 40 -4.28 -2.68 1.98
CA VAL A 40 -2.82 -2.54 1.87
C VAL A 40 -2.27 -1.65 2.99
N ILE A 41 -2.94 -0.51 3.26
CA ILE A 41 -2.54 0.40 4.33
C ILE A 41 -2.61 -0.31 5.69
N ARG A 42 -3.75 -0.94 6.02
CA ARG A 42 -3.92 -1.72 7.25
C ARG A 42 -2.90 -2.84 7.38
N TYR A 43 -2.59 -3.56 6.30
CA TYR A 43 -1.56 -4.59 6.33
C TYR A 43 -0.21 -4.02 6.83
N VAL A 44 0.16 -2.81 6.43
CA VAL A 44 1.39 -2.16 6.92
C VAL A 44 1.23 -1.66 8.36
N GLU A 45 0.08 -1.06 8.69
CA GLU A 45 -0.20 -0.50 10.02
C GLU A 45 -0.33 -1.55 11.12
N ASP A 46 -0.79 -2.76 10.80
CA ASP A 46 -0.92 -3.91 11.71
C ASP A 46 0.44 -4.51 12.12
N SER A 47 1.53 -3.76 11.96
CA SER A 47 2.87 -4.13 12.42
C SER A 47 3.08 -3.73 13.87
N THR A 48 3.74 -4.59 14.64
CA THR A 48 4.01 -4.36 16.07
C THR A 48 5.36 -3.66 16.30
N THR A 49 6.28 -3.77 15.34
CA THR A 49 7.61 -3.16 15.40
C THR A 49 7.96 -2.42 14.12
N GLY A 50 8.90 -1.48 14.19
CA GLY A 50 9.38 -0.76 12.99
C GLY A 50 10.06 -1.66 11.96
N GLU A 51 10.72 -2.74 12.40
CA GLU A 51 11.32 -3.72 11.49
C GLU A 51 10.24 -4.51 10.75
N GLU A 52 9.19 -4.91 11.45
CA GLU A 52 8.03 -5.54 10.84
C GLU A 52 7.34 -4.59 9.85
N ALA A 53 7.13 -3.32 10.22
CA ALA A 53 6.56 -2.31 9.33
C ALA A 53 7.37 -2.21 8.03
N LYS A 54 8.70 -2.15 8.13
CA LYS A 54 9.60 -2.11 6.98
C LYS A 54 9.47 -3.36 6.11
N SER A 55 9.44 -4.55 6.72
CA SER A 55 9.25 -5.81 6.00
C SER A 55 7.90 -5.86 5.29
N ARG A 56 6.82 -5.43 5.96
CA ARG A 56 5.47 -5.39 5.37
C ARG A 56 5.38 -4.39 4.22
N ILE A 57 6.02 -3.22 4.32
CA ILE A 57 6.12 -2.27 3.20
C ILE A 57 6.82 -2.92 2.00
N GLN A 58 7.98 -3.55 2.22
CA GLN A 58 8.73 -4.21 1.16
C GLN A 58 7.92 -5.32 0.50
N ASN A 59 7.26 -6.17 1.30
CA ASN A 59 6.39 -7.23 0.81
C ASN A 59 5.20 -6.69 0.02
N ALA A 60 4.51 -5.67 0.54
CA ALA A 60 3.36 -5.06 -0.14
C ALA A 60 3.77 -4.48 -1.49
N VAL A 61 4.85 -3.70 -1.53
CA VAL A 61 5.36 -3.08 -2.76
C VAL A 61 5.81 -4.14 -3.76
N GLN A 62 6.55 -5.17 -3.34
CA GLN A 62 6.99 -6.24 -4.23
C GLN A 62 5.80 -6.99 -4.86
N ASN A 63 4.78 -7.32 -4.07
CA ASN A 63 3.58 -7.97 -4.57
C ASN A 63 2.83 -7.08 -5.56
N LEU A 64 2.63 -5.81 -5.22
CA LEU A 64 1.98 -4.84 -6.10
C LEU A 64 2.76 -4.60 -7.41
N ASP A 65 4.09 -4.62 -7.35
CA ASP A 65 4.97 -4.47 -8.53
C ASP A 65 4.80 -5.63 -9.52
N GLN A 66 4.51 -6.83 -8.99
CA GLN A 66 4.17 -8.03 -9.76
C GLN A 66 2.67 -8.10 -10.13
N GLY A 67 1.86 -7.11 -9.73
CA GLY A 67 0.41 -7.13 -9.93
C GLY A 67 -0.34 -8.11 -9.00
N ASN A 68 0.34 -8.65 -7.98
CA ASN A 68 -0.24 -9.56 -7.00
C ASN A 68 -0.92 -8.78 -5.87
N THR A 69 -2.16 -9.13 -5.59
CA THR A 69 -2.98 -8.55 -4.50
C THR A 69 -3.47 -9.62 -3.52
N GLY A 70 -2.95 -10.85 -3.61
CA GLY A 70 -3.37 -11.95 -2.74
C GLY A 70 -2.98 -11.80 -1.26
N PHE A 71 -2.09 -10.87 -0.93
CA PHE A 71 -1.65 -10.62 0.45
C PHE A 71 -2.63 -9.79 1.28
N ILE A 72 -3.65 -9.18 0.64
CA ILE A 72 -4.70 -8.39 1.27
C ILE A 72 -6.08 -9.08 1.23
N GLY A 73 -6.09 -10.38 0.92
CA GLY A 73 -7.27 -11.23 0.76
C GLY A 73 -7.60 -12.07 1.99
#